data_AF-A0A202DXE9-F1
#
_entry.id   AF-A0A202DXE9-F1
#
_cell.length_a   1.000
_cell.length_b   1.000
_cell.length_c   1.000
_cell.angle_alpha   90.00
_cell.angle_beta   90.00
_cell.angle_gamma   90.00
#
_symmetry.space_group_name_H-M   'P 1'
#
loop_
_entity.id
_entity.type
_entity.pdbx_description
1 polymer ?
#
loop_
_entity_poly.entity_id
_entity_poly.type
_entity_poly.pdbx_seq_one_letter_code
_entity_poly.pdbx_strand_id
1 'polypeptide(L)'
;MLNKKTVIIVHAIDTEGPLYESLAASFERLEELFGITHVKATRENLARLQKKEIDLGGQEEAVAEMLSSHRVNYKDTWDKVDEMLDRVMAAEFRNKLPDSHGNGWIYNWHCLDHVGFKTNPRRRDMGYHNIFDHYRAILKEKEEDRDGLHWHFHPMSVYQDAHRCATSYVNSPELYQILCRRIIERQWFPSVFRAGFQAERPDSHHFLEQWIPFDISNMALDDNSELDNTIDFRNGRSGDWRLAPSDWSIYKPSHDNYQLPGNCRRHIGRALNVLNRIASINQEEMDKAFLRARQGNPTLVGLASHDFRDLAPEVDFVRELIATSKQRYPDVEFKYAEAVEGFRNALWPEGFSDSSLELELRFKPATAEDVPSIEVNTKKGKVFGPQPFLAIETKSRRFIHDNFDFDPSLNRWHYAFHSDTLPLSDVANIGVAANDKYGNNCVLKMKFESNN
;
A
#
# COMPACT_ATOMS: atom_id res chain seq x y z
N MET A 1 15.35 14.85 17.21
CA MET A 1 15.59 15.57 15.93
C MET A 1 16.51 14.71 15.09
N LEU A 2 16.16 14.49 13.84
CA LEU A 2 16.94 13.65 12.95
C LEU A 2 18.07 14.48 12.30
N ASN A 3 19.23 13.87 12.04
CA ASN A 3 20.29 14.53 11.26
C ASN A 3 19.76 14.85 9.86
N LYS A 4 20.01 16.07 9.34
CA LYS A 4 19.57 16.48 7.99
C LYS A 4 20.23 15.64 6.88
N LYS A 5 21.33 14.95 7.18
CA LYS A 5 22.00 14.01 6.27
C LYS A 5 21.63 12.56 6.56
N THR A 6 20.33 12.25 6.52
CA THR A 6 19.84 10.87 6.74
C THR A 6 19.04 10.38 5.56
N VAL A 7 19.33 9.15 5.10
CA VAL A 7 18.48 8.40 4.18
C VAL A 7 17.47 7.59 5.00
N ILE A 8 16.18 7.84 4.78
CA ILE A 8 15.11 7.04 5.40
C ILE A 8 14.78 5.86 4.49
N ILE A 9 14.86 4.65 5.00
CA ILE A 9 14.53 3.41 4.28
C ILE A 9 13.18 2.90 4.76
N VAL A 10 12.22 2.77 3.84
CA VAL A 10 10.87 2.23 4.11
C VAL A 10 10.66 1.01 3.23
N HIS A 11 10.58 -0.18 3.83
CA HIS A 11 10.25 -1.41 3.12
C HIS A 11 8.74 -1.66 3.12
N ALA A 12 8.07 -1.31 2.00
CA ALA A 12 6.65 -1.50 1.79
C ALA A 12 6.39 -2.85 1.10
N ILE A 13 5.66 -3.73 1.80
CA ILE A 13 5.35 -5.07 1.32
C ILE A 13 3.90 -5.10 0.89
N ASP A 14 3.68 -5.39 -0.39
CA ASP A 14 2.38 -5.74 -0.95
C ASP A 14 2.00 -7.10 -0.34
N THR A 15 1.14 -7.03 0.68
CA THR A 15 0.83 -8.15 1.56
C THR A 15 -0.49 -8.75 1.11
N GLU A 16 -0.38 -9.85 0.35
CA GLU A 16 -1.50 -10.48 -0.35
C GLU A 16 -1.79 -11.90 0.15
N GLY A 17 -0.97 -12.42 1.07
CA GLY A 17 -1.02 -13.80 1.52
C GLY A 17 -0.53 -14.79 0.46
N PRO A 18 -0.81 -16.09 0.66
CA PRO A 18 -0.30 -17.14 -0.20
C PRO A 18 -0.69 -17.00 -1.67
N LEU A 19 0.21 -17.40 -2.56
CA LEU A 19 0.01 -17.40 -4.01
C LEU A 19 0.35 -18.75 -4.63
N TYR A 20 -0.67 -19.44 -5.15
CA TYR A 20 -0.47 -20.64 -5.96
C TYR A 20 -0.41 -20.27 -7.46
N GLU A 21 0.64 -20.69 -8.16
CA GLU A 21 0.75 -20.66 -9.62
C GLU A 21 0.92 -22.08 -10.16
N SER A 22 0.04 -22.48 -11.08
CA SER A 22 0.19 -23.77 -11.76
C SER A 22 1.23 -23.68 -12.87
N LEU A 23 1.83 -24.82 -13.23
CA LEU A 23 2.74 -24.90 -14.37
C LEU A 23 2.08 -24.36 -15.66
N ALA A 24 0.82 -24.72 -15.91
CA ALA A 24 0.10 -24.21 -17.08
C ALA A 24 0.03 -22.68 -17.07
N ALA A 25 -0.25 -22.09 -15.91
CA ALA A 25 -0.38 -20.66 -15.77
C ALA A 25 0.95 -19.89 -15.90
N SER A 26 2.09 -20.51 -15.57
CA SER A 26 3.42 -19.94 -15.90
C SER A 26 3.66 -19.87 -17.42
N PHE A 27 3.15 -20.84 -18.18
CA PHE A 27 3.23 -20.86 -19.65
C PHE A 27 2.20 -19.93 -20.30
N GLU A 28 1.02 -19.75 -19.72
CA GLU A 28 0.06 -18.72 -20.13
C GLU A 28 0.70 -17.33 -20.04
N ARG A 29 1.42 -17.03 -18.95
CA ARG A 29 2.18 -15.78 -18.81
C ARG A 29 3.28 -15.62 -19.86
N LEU A 30 3.93 -16.73 -20.24
CA LEU A 30 4.96 -16.74 -21.27
C LEU A 30 4.36 -16.37 -22.64
N GLU A 31 3.16 -16.87 -22.95
CA GLU A 31 2.39 -16.48 -24.12
C GLU A 31 1.94 -15.01 -24.06
N GLU A 32 1.37 -14.57 -22.95
CA GLU A 32 0.83 -13.21 -22.78
C GLU A 32 1.92 -12.12 -22.86
N LEU A 33 3.08 -12.37 -22.26
CA LEU A 33 4.16 -11.38 -22.15
C LEU A 33 5.12 -11.38 -23.35
N PHE A 34 5.38 -12.56 -23.93
CA PHE A 34 6.43 -12.74 -24.93
C PHE A 34 5.92 -13.34 -26.26
N GLY A 35 4.62 -13.68 -26.35
CA GLY A 35 4.02 -14.29 -27.54
C GLY A 35 4.52 -15.72 -27.82
N ILE A 36 5.15 -16.37 -26.84
CA ILE A 36 5.75 -17.70 -27.00
C ILE A 36 4.69 -18.77 -26.74
N THR A 37 4.17 -19.36 -27.83
CA THR A 37 3.12 -20.41 -27.81
C THR A 37 3.63 -21.80 -28.20
N HIS A 38 4.85 -21.89 -28.73
CA HIS A 38 5.39 -23.11 -29.31
C HIS A 38 6.08 -24.04 -28.30
N VAL A 39 6.28 -23.58 -27.05
CA VAL A 39 6.90 -24.37 -25.99
C VAL A 39 5.83 -25.06 -25.14
N LYS A 40 5.85 -26.39 -25.09
CA LYS A 40 4.89 -27.17 -24.29
C LYS A 40 5.11 -26.96 -22.80
N ALA A 41 4.02 -26.84 -22.04
CA ALA A 41 4.02 -26.70 -20.58
C ALA A 41 4.46 -27.99 -19.87
N THR A 42 5.77 -28.19 -19.71
CA THR A 42 6.37 -29.30 -18.94
C THR A 42 7.40 -28.77 -17.95
N ARG A 43 7.63 -29.50 -16.85
CA ARG A 43 8.66 -29.13 -15.87
C ARG A 43 10.07 -29.11 -16.47
N GLU A 44 10.33 -30.02 -17.40
CA GLU A 44 11.58 -30.06 -18.16
C GLU A 44 11.75 -28.78 -18.99
N ASN A 45 10.73 -28.37 -19.74
CA ASN A 45 10.81 -27.15 -20.53
C ASN A 45 10.91 -25.91 -19.65
N LEU A 46 10.24 -25.86 -18.49
CA LEU A 46 10.42 -24.76 -17.53
C LEU A 46 11.90 -24.66 -17.10
N ALA A 47 12.53 -25.77 -16.72
CA ALA A 47 13.94 -25.78 -16.34
C ALA A 47 14.87 -25.36 -17.49
N ARG A 48 14.56 -25.78 -18.72
CA ARG A 48 15.32 -25.37 -19.92
C ARG A 48 15.16 -23.88 -20.24
N LEU A 49 13.96 -23.33 -20.09
CA LEU A 49 13.70 -21.88 -20.22
C LEU A 49 14.51 -21.09 -19.18
N GLN A 50 14.51 -21.54 -17.93
CA GLN A 50 15.29 -20.93 -16.84
C GLN A 50 16.81 -20.95 -17.11
N LYS A 51 17.30 -21.96 -17.81
CA LYS A 51 18.72 -22.11 -18.19
C LYS A 51 19.07 -21.52 -19.56
N LYS A 52 18.11 -20.91 -20.27
CA LYS A 52 18.30 -20.34 -21.61
C LYS A 52 18.68 -21.41 -22.66
N GLU A 53 18.18 -22.64 -22.48
CA GLU A 53 18.47 -23.82 -23.34
C GLU A 53 17.43 -24.02 -24.45
N ILE A 54 16.50 -23.08 -24.62
CA ILE A 54 15.51 -23.04 -25.70
C ILE A 54 15.75 -21.74 -26.47
N ASP A 55 15.89 -21.85 -27.79
CA ASP A 55 15.97 -20.69 -28.68
C ASP A 55 14.59 -20.01 -28.75
N LEU A 56 14.54 -18.75 -28.32
CA LEU A 56 13.36 -17.89 -28.26
C LEU A 56 13.53 -16.65 -29.14
N GLY A 57 14.51 -16.66 -30.05
CA GLY A 57 14.77 -15.56 -30.97
C GLY A 57 15.30 -14.31 -30.28
N GLY A 58 16.13 -14.45 -29.24
CA GLY A 58 16.75 -13.33 -28.51
C GLY A 58 15.99 -12.89 -27.25
N GLN A 59 14.94 -13.61 -26.86
CA GLN A 59 14.14 -13.33 -25.65
C GLN A 59 14.56 -14.18 -24.43
N GLU A 60 15.63 -14.97 -24.55
CA GLU A 60 16.02 -15.99 -23.56
C GLU A 60 16.35 -15.38 -22.20
N GLU A 61 17.05 -14.24 -22.18
CA GLU A 61 17.40 -13.53 -20.95
C GLU A 61 16.14 -13.08 -20.20
N ALA A 62 15.26 -12.34 -20.89
CA ALA A 62 14.05 -11.78 -20.30
C ALA A 62 13.08 -12.87 -19.82
N VAL A 63 12.99 -13.98 -20.56
CA VAL A 63 12.18 -15.15 -20.18
C VAL A 63 12.77 -15.87 -18.98
N ALA A 64 14.07 -16.11 -18.95
CA ALA A 64 14.74 -16.73 -17.80
C ALA A 64 14.62 -15.88 -16.54
N GLU A 65 14.72 -14.55 -16.68
CA GLU A 65 14.53 -13.62 -15.57
C GLU A 65 13.09 -13.61 -15.05
N MET A 66 12.09 -13.62 -15.95
CA MET A 66 10.66 -13.71 -15.61
C MET A 66 10.33 -15.01 -14.87
N LEU A 67 10.91 -16.12 -15.32
CA LEU A 67 10.72 -17.47 -14.77
C LEU A 67 11.73 -17.85 -13.68
N SER A 68 12.55 -16.90 -13.22
CA SER A 68 13.59 -17.15 -12.22
C SER A 68 12.98 -17.77 -10.96
N SER A 69 13.75 -18.61 -10.25
CA SER A 69 13.26 -19.34 -9.07
C SER A 69 12.66 -18.41 -8.00
N HIS A 70 13.23 -17.22 -7.81
CA HIS A 70 12.72 -16.15 -6.94
C HIS A 70 11.33 -15.64 -7.35
N ARG A 71 10.94 -15.81 -8.62
CA ARG A 71 9.71 -15.31 -9.23
C ARG A 71 8.68 -16.39 -9.57
N VAL A 72 8.99 -17.67 -9.35
CA VAL A 72 8.04 -18.78 -9.59
C VAL A 72 7.87 -19.73 -8.41
N ASN A 73 8.81 -19.74 -7.44
CA ASN A 73 8.67 -20.51 -6.20
C ASN A 73 7.89 -19.71 -5.15
N TYR A 74 6.64 -19.39 -5.47
CA TYR A 74 5.77 -18.68 -4.56
C TYR A 74 5.45 -19.49 -3.30
N LYS A 75 5.26 -18.77 -2.20
CA LYS A 75 4.74 -19.31 -0.95
C LYS A 75 3.23 -19.49 -1.11
N ASP A 76 2.85 -20.70 -1.51
CA ASP A 76 1.50 -21.07 -1.91
C ASP A 76 0.58 -21.53 -0.75
N THR A 77 1.09 -21.51 0.48
CA THR A 77 0.37 -21.87 1.72
C THR A 77 0.80 -20.94 2.86
N TRP A 78 -0.07 -20.75 3.85
CA TRP A 78 0.24 -19.94 5.04
C TRP A 78 1.45 -20.47 5.79
N ASP A 79 1.57 -21.79 5.99
CA ASP A 79 2.74 -22.40 6.64
C ASP A 79 4.08 -21.96 6.01
N LYS A 80 4.15 -21.82 4.67
CA LYS A 80 5.36 -21.36 3.97
C LYS A 80 5.61 -19.86 4.11
N VAL A 81 4.54 -19.07 4.24
CA VAL A 81 4.62 -17.64 4.56
C VAL A 81 5.12 -17.49 5.98
N ASP A 82 4.51 -18.19 6.94
CA ASP A 82 4.85 -18.14 8.35
C ASP A 82 6.29 -18.61 8.62
N GLU A 83 6.75 -19.69 7.97
CA GLU A 83 8.15 -20.13 8.05
C GLU A 83 9.14 -19.04 7.59
N MET A 84 8.76 -18.26 6.57
CA MET A 84 9.58 -17.10 6.19
C MET A 84 9.49 -15.99 7.22
N LEU A 85 8.30 -15.64 7.69
CA LEU A 85 8.09 -14.57 8.66
C LEU A 85 8.86 -14.85 9.96
N ASP A 86 8.87 -16.09 10.44
CA ASP A 86 9.67 -16.51 11.59
C ASP A 86 11.15 -16.21 11.40
N ARG A 87 11.69 -16.46 10.21
CA ARG A 87 13.10 -16.21 9.88
C ARG A 87 13.40 -14.73 9.67
N VAL A 88 12.60 -14.01 8.88
CA VAL A 88 12.92 -12.62 8.48
C VAL A 88 12.59 -11.60 9.57
N MET A 89 11.63 -11.91 10.44
CA MET A 89 11.30 -11.05 11.58
C MET A 89 12.15 -11.34 12.82
N ALA A 90 12.93 -12.43 12.83
CA ALA A 90 13.83 -12.73 13.95
C ALA A 90 14.86 -11.61 14.16
N ALA A 91 15.19 -11.32 15.43
CA ALA A 91 16.16 -10.30 15.79
C ALA A 91 17.53 -10.53 15.13
N GLU A 92 17.98 -11.80 15.04
CA GLU A 92 19.22 -12.17 14.35
C GLU A 92 19.20 -11.72 12.88
N PHE A 93 18.08 -11.97 12.17
CA PHE A 93 17.97 -11.55 10.79
C PHE A 93 17.87 -10.03 10.67
N ARG A 94 17.02 -9.36 11.46
CA ARG A 94 16.82 -7.90 11.39
C ARG A 94 18.11 -7.12 11.66
N ASN A 95 18.96 -7.60 12.56
CA ASN A 95 20.15 -6.92 13.02
C ASN A 95 21.44 -7.28 12.25
N LYS A 96 21.37 -8.02 11.13
CA LYS A 96 22.54 -8.32 10.29
C LYS A 96 23.28 -7.05 9.79
N LEU A 97 22.52 -6.00 9.46
CA LEU A 97 23.04 -4.67 9.16
C LEU A 97 22.18 -3.66 9.93
N PRO A 98 22.58 -3.25 11.15
CA PRO A 98 21.86 -2.22 11.88
C PRO A 98 21.96 -0.87 11.19
N ASP A 99 20.96 -0.03 11.39
CA ASP A 99 20.97 1.35 10.93
C ASP A 99 21.97 2.22 11.72
N SER A 100 22.09 3.49 11.34
CA SER A 100 23.03 4.43 11.99
C SER A 100 22.70 4.73 13.46
N HIS A 101 21.55 4.25 13.96
CA HIS A 101 21.10 4.37 15.33
C HIS A 101 21.06 3.02 16.07
N GLY A 102 21.61 1.95 15.46
CA GLY A 102 21.66 0.61 16.05
C GLY A 102 20.37 -0.20 15.94
N ASN A 103 19.43 0.21 15.09
CA ASN A 103 18.15 -0.49 14.91
C ASN A 103 18.20 -1.50 13.77
N GLY A 104 17.49 -2.62 13.96
CA GLY A 104 17.29 -3.61 12.91
C GLY A 104 16.28 -3.18 11.84
N TRP A 105 16.19 -4.01 10.80
CA TRP A 105 15.26 -3.84 9.69
C TRP A 105 13.79 -3.74 10.16
N ILE A 106 12.99 -2.90 9.49
CA ILE A 106 11.55 -2.70 9.76
C ILE A 106 10.74 -3.03 8.50
N TYR A 107 9.60 -3.71 8.69
CA TYR A 107 8.66 -4.09 7.64
C TYR A 107 7.36 -3.28 7.74
N ASN A 108 6.82 -2.92 6.58
CA ASN A 108 5.54 -2.21 6.46
C ASN A 108 4.58 -3.05 5.61
N TRP A 109 3.69 -3.76 6.29
CA TRP A 109 2.77 -4.73 5.71
C TRP A 109 1.53 -4.01 5.17
N HIS A 110 1.45 -3.82 3.86
CA HIS A 110 0.32 -3.20 3.19
C HIS A 110 -0.68 -4.30 2.80
N CYS A 111 -1.71 -4.49 3.63
CA CYS A 111 -2.63 -5.62 3.50
C CYS A 111 -3.72 -5.37 2.47
N LEU A 112 -3.91 -6.35 1.58
CA LEU A 112 -5.01 -6.44 0.63
C LEU A 112 -6.14 -7.35 1.16
N ASP A 113 -7.39 -7.06 0.80
CA ASP A 113 -8.51 -7.97 0.97
C ASP A 113 -8.90 -8.57 -0.39
N HIS A 114 -8.84 -9.89 -0.54
CA HIS A 114 -9.31 -10.56 -1.75
C HIS A 114 -10.83 -10.79 -1.66
N VAL A 115 -11.62 -9.86 -2.17
CA VAL A 115 -13.09 -9.89 -2.05
C VAL A 115 -13.80 -9.56 -3.36
N GLY A 116 -15.02 -10.07 -3.51
CA GLY A 116 -15.89 -9.80 -4.68
C GLY A 116 -15.50 -10.52 -5.97
N PHE A 117 -14.48 -11.40 -5.95
CA PHE A 117 -14.09 -12.21 -7.10
C PHE A 117 -15.03 -13.41 -7.34
N LYS A 118 -15.28 -13.73 -8.61
CA LYS A 118 -16.05 -14.90 -9.09
C LYS A 118 -15.19 -16.15 -9.23
N THR A 119 -13.93 -15.98 -9.61
CA THR A 119 -12.99 -17.09 -9.81
C THR A 119 -11.73 -16.88 -9.00
N ASN A 120 -11.13 -17.98 -8.54
CA ASN A 120 -9.90 -17.95 -7.75
C ASN A 120 -8.92 -19.08 -8.17
N PRO A 121 -8.41 -19.04 -9.41
CA PRO A 121 -7.52 -20.11 -9.91
C PRO A 121 -6.16 -20.13 -9.20
N ARG A 122 -5.77 -19.02 -8.55
CA ARG A 122 -4.50 -18.86 -7.83
C ARG A 122 -4.60 -19.13 -6.34
N ARG A 123 -5.76 -19.63 -5.88
CA ARG A 123 -6.03 -20.03 -4.49
C ARG A 123 -5.68 -18.92 -3.49
N ARG A 124 -5.94 -17.66 -3.86
CA ARG A 124 -5.83 -16.51 -2.96
C ARG A 124 -6.68 -16.73 -1.73
N ASP A 125 -6.26 -16.21 -0.60
CA ASP A 125 -7.06 -16.25 0.62
C ASP A 125 -8.20 -15.23 0.54
N MET A 126 -9.38 -15.72 0.17
CA MET A 126 -10.56 -14.92 -0.13
C MET A 126 -11.32 -14.55 1.14
N GLY A 127 -11.59 -13.27 1.34
CA GLY A 127 -12.41 -12.80 2.44
C GLY A 127 -12.05 -11.41 2.93
N TYR A 128 -12.98 -10.80 3.66
CA TYR A 128 -12.68 -9.58 4.40
C TYR A 128 -11.81 -9.93 5.60
N HIS A 129 -10.74 -9.18 5.73
CA HIS A 129 -9.82 -9.14 6.86
C HIS A 129 -8.86 -10.32 6.98
N ASN A 130 -8.98 -11.37 6.16
CA ASN A 130 -8.14 -12.57 6.28
C ASN A 130 -6.64 -12.22 6.36
N ILE A 131 -6.12 -11.50 5.37
CA ILE A 131 -4.70 -11.12 5.32
C ILE A 131 -4.33 -10.20 6.50
N PHE A 132 -5.11 -9.13 6.69
CA PHE A 132 -4.83 -8.15 7.74
C PHE A 132 -4.88 -8.75 9.15
N ASP A 133 -5.84 -9.61 9.45
CA ASP A 133 -5.98 -10.21 10.78
C ASP A 133 -4.86 -11.21 11.05
N HIS A 134 -4.38 -11.94 10.01
CA HIS A 134 -3.20 -12.80 10.10
C HIS A 134 -1.95 -11.99 10.53
N TYR A 135 -1.62 -10.93 9.78
CA TYR A 135 -0.47 -10.09 10.11
C TYR A 135 -0.67 -9.31 11.41
N ARG A 136 -1.89 -8.87 11.73
CA ARG A 136 -2.18 -8.24 13.02
C ARG A 136 -1.98 -9.19 14.19
N ALA A 137 -2.26 -10.47 14.04
CA ALA A 137 -1.98 -11.47 15.07
C ALA A 137 -0.46 -11.61 15.29
N ILE A 138 0.30 -11.78 14.21
CA ILE A 138 1.77 -11.90 14.25
C ILE A 138 2.40 -10.68 14.95
N LEU A 139 1.98 -9.46 14.61
CA LEU A 139 2.54 -8.24 15.19
C LEU A 139 2.17 -8.06 16.66
N LYS A 140 1.02 -8.59 17.12
CA LYS A 140 0.67 -8.58 18.55
C LYS A 140 1.52 -9.53 19.37
N GLU A 141 1.97 -10.64 18.80
CA GLU A 141 2.85 -11.59 19.49
C GLU A 141 4.28 -11.06 19.62
N LYS A 142 4.66 -10.11 18.76
CA LYS A 142 5.98 -9.48 18.69
C LYS A 142 5.88 -8.00 19.09
N GLU A 143 5.39 -7.69 20.29
CA GLU A 143 5.16 -6.29 20.75
C GLU A 143 6.41 -5.40 20.74
N GLU A 144 7.62 -5.98 20.69
CA GLU A 144 8.89 -5.25 20.55
C GLU A 144 9.21 -4.84 19.10
N ASP A 145 8.49 -5.39 18.11
CA ASP A 145 8.68 -5.08 16.68
C ASP A 145 8.05 -3.73 16.32
N ARG A 146 8.80 -2.93 15.56
CA ARG A 146 8.41 -1.59 15.10
C ARG A 146 7.71 -1.59 13.73
N ASP A 147 7.17 -2.74 13.33
CA ASP A 147 6.55 -2.91 12.02
C ASP A 147 5.19 -2.20 11.94
N GLY A 148 4.81 -1.79 10.73
CA GLY A 148 3.55 -1.10 10.46
C GLY A 148 2.55 -1.99 9.71
N LEU A 149 1.26 -1.83 10.01
CA LEU A 149 0.16 -2.29 9.16
C LEU A 149 -0.40 -1.12 8.37
N HIS A 150 -0.53 -1.30 7.07
CA HIS A 150 -0.99 -0.30 6.12
C HIS A 150 -1.96 -0.92 5.12
N TRP A 151 -2.42 -0.12 4.17
CA TRP A 151 -3.45 -0.52 3.24
C TRP A 151 -2.93 -0.64 1.81
N HIS A 152 -3.25 -1.78 1.21
CA HIS A 152 -3.03 -2.09 -0.19
C HIS A 152 -4.38 -2.37 -0.85
N PHE A 153 -4.55 -1.91 -2.08
CA PHE A 153 -5.79 -2.16 -2.82
C PHE A 153 -5.54 -2.45 -4.29
N HIS A 154 -6.17 -3.52 -4.75
CA HIS A 154 -6.22 -3.91 -6.16
C HIS A 154 -7.61 -3.62 -6.70
N PRO A 155 -7.74 -2.72 -7.69
CA PRO A 155 -8.99 -2.58 -8.41
C PRO A 155 -9.35 -3.87 -9.15
N MET A 156 -10.64 -4.18 -9.16
CA MET A 156 -11.16 -5.42 -9.71
C MET A 156 -11.22 -5.37 -11.23
N SER A 157 -10.78 -6.45 -11.87
CA SER A 157 -11.00 -6.62 -13.31
C SER A 157 -12.49 -6.74 -13.64
N VAL A 158 -12.87 -6.36 -14.87
CA VAL A 158 -14.25 -6.50 -15.38
C VAL A 158 -14.76 -7.94 -15.27
N TYR A 159 -13.87 -8.92 -15.29
CA TYR A 159 -14.18 -10.35 -15.20
C TYR A 159 -14.27 -10.86 -13.75
N GLN A 160 -13.81 -10.07 -12.77
CA GLN A 160 -13.79 -10.43 -11.36
C GLN A 160 -13.00 -11.71 -11.08
N ASP A 161 -11.89 -11.91 -11.79
CA ASP A 161 -10.97 -13.02 -11.54
C ASP A 161 -9.90 -12.62 -10.52
N ALA A 162 -9.71 -13.38 -9.43
CA ALA A 162 -8.81 -13.02 -8.32
C ALA A 162 -7.31 -12.96 -8.67
N HIS A 163 -6.95 -13.29 -9.91
CA HIS A 163 -5.58 -13.25 -10.42
C HIS A 163 -5.34 -12.13 -11.41
N ARG A 164 -6.40 -11.39 -11.76
CA ARG A 164 -6.37 -10.28 -12.70
C ARG A 164 -6.70 -9.01 -11.97
N CYS A 165 -5.99 -7.96 -12.31
CA CYS A 165 -6.19 -6.66 -11.70
C CYS A 165 -6.58 -5.64 -12.76
N ALA A 166 -7.10 -4.51 -12.30
CA ALA A 166 -7.43 -3.36 -13.12
C ALA A 166 -6.93 -2.07 -12.45
N THR A 167 -7.31 -0.93 -13.01
CA THR A 167 -6.82 0.38 -12.58
C THR A 167 -7.93 1.36 -12.18
N SER A 168 -9.22 0.97 -12.26
CA SER A 168 -10.35 1.83 -11.92
C SER A 168 -10.95 1.51 -10.55
N TYR A 169 -10.85 2.49 -9.65
CA TYR A 169 -11.35 2.43 -8.28
C TYR A 169 -12.87 2.60 -8.26
N VAL A 170 -13.40 3.47 -9.13
CA VAL A 170 -14.86 3.66 -9.28
C VAL A 170 -15.57 2.37 -9.67
N ASN A 171 -14.93 1.52 -10.48
CA ASN A 171 -15.49 0.23 -10.89
C ASN A 171 -15.30 -0.89 -9.84
N SER A 172 -14.76 -0.57 -8.66
CA SER A 172 -14.42 -1.52 -7.61
C SER A 172 -15.11 -1.14 -6.29
N PRO A 173 -16.45 -1.29 -6.18
CA PRO A 173 -17.22 -0.85 -5.01
C PRO A 173 -16.80 -1.53 -3.70
N GLU A 174 -16.10 -2.66 -3.77
CA GLU A 174 -15.49 -3.35 -2.64
C GLU A 174 -14.51 -2.45 -1.88
N LEU A 175 -13.89 -1.46 -2.53
CA LEU A 175 -13.06 -0.42 -1.94
C LEU A 175 -13.68 0.17 -0.66
N TYR A 176 -14.92 0.65 -0.76
CA TYR A 176 -15.63 1.26 0.36
C TYR A 176 -16.04 0.23 1.39
N GLN A 177 -16.46 -0.96 0.96
CA GLN A 177 -16.87 -2.03 1.88
C GLN A 177 -15.70 -2.51 2.76
N ILE A 178 -14.51 -2.64 2.18
CA ILE A 178 -13.28 -3.00 2.89
C ILE A 178 -13.02 -2.00 4.01
N LEU A 179 -13.00 -0.70 3.70
CA LEU A 179 -12.73 0.35 4.68
C LEU A 179 -13.85 0.46 5.72
N CYS A 180 -15.12 0.35 5.31
CA CYS A 180 -16.26 0.35 6.25
C CYS A 180 -16.13 -0.78 7.27
N ARG A 181 -15.87 -2.00 6.82
CA ARG A 181 -15.67 -3.16 7.70
C ARG A 181 -14.44 -2.99 8.58
N ARG A 182 -13.34 -2.48 8.04
CA ARG A 182 -12.10 -2.23 8.78
C ARG A 182 -12.33 -1.24 9.95
N ILE A 183 -13.09 -0.18 9.72
CA ILE A 183 -13.48 0.80 10.73
C ILE A 183 -14.40 0.15 11.76
N ILE A 184 -15.52 -0.44 11.32
CA ILE A 184 -16.58 -0.92 12.22
C ILE A 184 -16.15 -2.17 12.99
N GLU A 185 -15.48 -3.10 12.33
CA GLU A 185 -15.16 -4.42 12.89
C GLU A 185 -13.76 -4.51 13.49
N ARG A 186 -12.83 -3.63 13.12
CA ARG A 186 -11.43 -3.66 13.61
C ARG A 186 -10.97 -2.36 14.27
N GLN A 187 -11.80 -1.31 14.27
CA GLN A 187 -11.47 0.03 14.78
C GLN A 187 -10.15 0.55 14.22
N TRP A 188 -9.94 0.35 12.91
CA TRP A 188 -8.71 0.71 12.23
C TRP A 188 -9.01 1.48 10.95
N PHE A 189 -8.14 2.45 10.64
CA PHE A 189 -8.21 3.25 9.43
C PHE A 189 -6.79 3.55 8.91
N PRO A 190 -6.53 3.45 7.59
CA PRO A 190 -5.19 3.57 7.05
C PRO A 190 -4.70 5.01 7.00
N SER A 191 -3.39 5.17 7.23
CA SER A 191 -2.69 6.46 7.05
C SER A 191 -1.69 6.42 5.90
N VAL A 192 -1.19 5.23 5.53
CA VAL A 192 -0.31 5.02 4.38
C VAL A 192 -1.00 4.08 3.39
N PHE A 193 -0.93 4.45 2.12
CA PHE A 193 -1.44 3.67 1.02
C PHE A 193 -0.33 3.23 0.07
N ARG A 194 -0.55 2.07 -0.53
CA ARG A 194 0.25 1.59 -1.66
C ARG A 194 -0.68 0.98 -2.70
N ALA A 195 -0.57 1.45 -3.95
CA ALA A 195 -1.40 1.05 -5.06
C ALA A 195 -1.00 -0.33 -5.58
N GLY A 196 -2.00 -1.19 -5.82
CA GLY A 196 -1.83 -2.39 -6.63
C GLY A 196 -1.26 -2.06 -7.99
N PHE A 197 -0.24 -2.81 -8.43
CA PHE A 197 0.49 -2.55 -9.69
C PHE A 197 1.07 -1.14 -9.79
N GLN A 198 1.19 -0.45 -8.65
CA GLN A 198 1.58 0.95 -8.58
C GLN A 198 0.69 1.83 -9.48
N ALA A 199 -0.57 1.44 -9.63
CA ALA A 199 -1.51 2.06 -10.55
C ALA A 199 -2.33 3.15 -9.87
N GLU A 200 -2.06 4.40 -10.22
CA GLU A 200 -2.94 5.52 -9.92
C GLU A 200 -3.57 6.11 -11.19
N ARG A 201 -4.80 6.61 -11.04
CA ARG A 201 -5.65 7.20 -12.07
C ARG A 201 -6.42 8.38 -11.46
N PRO A 202 -7.08 9.24 -12.26
CA PRO A 202 -7.80 10.39 -11.71
C PRO A 202 -8.82 10.03 -10.61
N ASP A 203 -9.48 8.87 -10.71
CA ASP A 203 -10.43 8.39 -9.71
C ASP A 203 -9.75 7.95 -8.40
N SER A 204 -8.67 7.16 -8.47
CA SER A 204 -7.88 6.80 -7.29
C SER A 204 -7.22 8.02 -6.65
N HIS A 205 -6.70 8.94 -7.48
CA HIS A 205 -6.09 10.19 -7.02
C HIS A 205 -7.10 11.00 -6.20
N HIS A 206 -8.29 11.23 -6.75
CA HIS A 206 -9.36 11.94 -6.06
C HIS A 206 -9.79 11.24 -4.75
N PHE A 207 -9.89 9.91 -4.76
CA PHE A 207 -10.20 9.13 -3.56
C PHE A 207 -9.15 9.34 -2.45
N LEU A 208 -7.86 9.20 -2.78
CA LEU A 208 -6.78 9.29 -1.80
C LEU A 208 -6.68 10.69 -1.19
N GLU A 209 -6.90 11.74 -1.98
CA GLU A 209 -6.88 13.14 -1.50
C GLU A 209 -7.96 13.46 -0.45
N GLN A 210 -8.99 12.63 -0.32
CA GLN A 210 -10.02 12.83 0.69
C GLN A 210 -9.64 12.28 2.06
N TRP A 211 -8.82 11.23 2.15
CA TRP A 211 -8.64 10.53 3.43
C TRP A 211 -7.22 10.07 3.76
N ILE A 212 -6.34 9.91 2.78
CA ILE A 212 -5.04 9.24 2.98
C ILE A 212 -3.89 10.26 2.88
N PRO A 213 -3.16 10.54 3.97
CA PRO A 213 -2.11 11.54 3.97
C PRO A 213 -0.82 11.12 3.27
N PHE A 214 -0.50 9.82 3.27
CA PHE A 214 0.74 9.30 2.72
C PHE A 214 0.47 8.22 1.69
N ASP A 215 1.15 8.28 0.56
CA ASP A 215 1.20 7.15 -0.35
C ASP A 215 2.62 6.93 -0.90
N ILE A 216 2.98 5.65 -1.02
CA ILE A 216 4.31 5.18 -1.38
C ILE A 216 4.26 4.30 -2.64
N SER A 217 3.54 4.78 -3.66
CA SER A 217 3.34 4.07 -4.94
C SER A 217 4.22 4.55 -6.09
N ASN A 218 4.87 5.71 -5.97
CA ASN A 218 5.63 6.26 -7.09
C ASN A 218 6.79 5.35 -7.50
N MET A 219 6.77 4.85 -8.74
CA MET A 219 7.84 4.00 -9.31
C MET A 219 8.59 4.69 -10.46
N ALA A 220 8.63 6.03 -10.48
CA ALA A 220 9.28 6.81 -11.52
C ALA A 220 10.72 6.35 -11.77
N LEU A 221 11.12 6.34 -13.04
CA LEU A 221 12.49 6.08 -13.49
C LEU A 221 12.97 7.27 -14.31
N ASP A 222 14.28 7.51 -14.30
CA ASP A 222 14.90 8.52 -15.18
C ASP A 222 14.72 8.13 -16.66
N ASP A 223 14.75 6.82 -16.98
CA ASP A 223 14.44 6.27 -18.29
C ASP A 223 13.31 5.23 -18.18
N ASN A 224 12.26 5.40 -19.00
CA ASN A 224 11.09 4.54 -19.03
C ASN A 224 11.04 3.64 -20.28
N SER A 225 12.10 3.62 -21.09
CA SER A 225 12.18 2.85 -22.34
C SER A 225 11.92 1.36 -22.13
N GLU A 226 12.42 0.78 -21.04
CA GLU A 226 12.17 -0.63 -20.68
C GLU A 226 10.68 -0.90 -20.40
N LEU A 227 10.01 0.03 -19.72
CA LEU A 227 8.57 -0.06 -19.45
C LEU A 227 7.76 0.04 -20.75
N ASP A 228 8.16 0.92 -21.66
CA ASP A 228 7.52 1.09 -22.97
C ASP A 228 7.67 -0.12 -23.89
N ASN A 229 8.81 -0.80 -23.78
CA ASN A 229 9.05 -2.02 -24.54
C ASN A 229 8.19 -3.19 -24.04
N THR A 230 7.74 -3.15 -22.78
CA THR A 230 6.98 -4.24 -22.18
C THR A 230 5.47 -4.08 -22.38
N ILE A 231 4.78 -5.13 -22.84
CA ILE A 231 3.35 -5.08 -23.17
C ILE A 231 2.43 -4.68 -22.00
N ASP A 232 2.72 -5.10 -20.77
CA ASP A 232 1.90 -4.86 -19.57
C ASP A 232 2.09 -3.46 -18.97
N PHE A 233 3.19 -2.76 -19.29
CA PHE A 233 3.48 -1.40 -18.83
C PHE A 233 3.50 -0.32 -19.93
N ARG A 234 3.56 -0.73 -21.20
CA ARG A 234 3.62 0.19 -22.35
C ARG A 234 2.55 1.26 -22.26
N ASN A 235 2.94 2.52 -22.45
CA ASN A 235 2.04 3.69 -22.39
C ASN A 235 1.27 3.78 -21.06
N GLY A 236 1.86 3.33 -19.95
CA GLY A 236 1.27 3.49 -18.62
C GLY A 236 0.14 2.51 -18.29
N ARG A 237 0.02 1.38 -18.99
CA ARG A 237 -1.10 0.43 -18.86
C ARG A 237 -1.37 -0.03 -17.42
N SER A 238 -0.32 -0.46 -16.72
CA SER A 238 -0.40 -0.88 -15.31
C SER A 238 -0.15 0.30 -14.36
N GLY A 239 1.08 0.83 -14.30
CA GLY A 239 1.42 2.05 -13.56
C GLY A 239 2.10 3.08 -14.47
N ASP A 240 1.84 4.37 -14.26
CA ASP A 240 2.43 5.46 -15.04
C ASP A 240 2.98 6.57 -14.12
N TRP A 241 4.31 6.65 -14.02
CA TRP A 241 4.99 7.61 -13.16
C TRP A 241 6.05 8.40 -13.92
N ARG A 242 5.95 8.45 -15.25
CA ARG A 242 6.98 9.02 -16.13
C ARG A 242 7.20 10.51 -15.92
N LEU A 243 6.21 11.21 -15.41
CA LEU A 243 6.27 12.63 -15.11
C LEU A 243 6.53 12.91 -13.62
N ALA A 244 6.64 11.87 -12.79
CA ALA A 244 6.86 12.01 -11.37
C ALA A 244 8.33 12.17 -11.01
N PRO A 245 8.64 12.84 -9.88
CA PRO A 245 10.00 12.91 -9.37
C PRO A 245 10.62 11.52 -9.17
N SER A 246 11.77 11.31 -9.79
CA SER A 246 12.60 10.10 -9.71
C SER A 246 13.82 10.29 -8.80
N ASP A 247 13.88 11.38 -8.04
CA ASP A 247 15.06 11.82 -7.29
C ASP A 247 14.96 11.53 -5.78
N TRP A 248 14.06 10.63 -5.37
CA TRP A 248 13.76 10.31 -3.96
C TRP A 248 13.18 11.47 -3.14
N SER A 249 12.74 12.54 -3.79
CA SER A 249 11.93 13.57 -3.15
C SER A 249 10.53 13.06 -2.82
N ILE A 250 9.97 13.58 -1.72
CA ILE A 250 8.55 13.49 -1.44
C ILE A 250 7.90 14.73 -2.04
N TYR A 251 6.81 14.56 -2.77
CA TYR A 251 6.08 15.67 -3.36
C TYR A 251 4.60 15.63 -3.01
N LYS A 252 3.93 16.76 -3.18
CA LYS A 252 2.47 16.83 -3.17
C LYS A 252 2.00 16.84 -4.62
N PRO A 253 1.00 16.03 -4.99
CA PRO A 253 0.58 15.95 -6.39
C PRO A 253 -0.15 17.22 -6.87
N SER A 254 -0.27 17.36 -8.18
CA SER A 254 -1.18 18.30 -8.83
C SER A 254 -2.58 17.69 -8.89
N HIS A 255 -3.60 18.54 -8.77
CA HIS A 255 -5.01 18.14 -8.80
C HIS A 255 -5.37 17.36 -10.08
N ASP A 256 -4.88 17.81 -11.24
CA ASP A 256 -5.22 17.21 -12.53
C ASP A 256 -4.28 16.07 -12.95
N ASN A 257 -3.12 15.95 -12.29
CA ASN A 257 -2.12 14.95 -12.62
C ASN A 257 -1.31 14.56 -11.38
N TYR A 258 -1.58 13.37 -10.86
CA TYR A 258 -0.92 12.82 -9.68
C TYR A 258 0.60 12.68 -9.85
N GLN A 259 1.11 12.59 -11.09
CA GLN A 259 2.54 12.47 -11.34
C GLN A 259 3.27 13.79 -11.07
N LEU A 260 2.65 14.93 -11.35
CA LEU A 260 3.32 16.23 -11.26
C LEU A 260 3.27 16.81 -9.85
N PRO A 261 4.33 17.50 -9.39
CA PRO A 261 4.25 18.34 -8.19
C PRO A 261 3.16 19.41 -8.28
N GLY A 262 2.47 19.65 -7.18
CA GLY A 262 1.36 20.59 -7.06
C GLY A 262 1.01 20.90 -5.59
N ASN A 263 -0.26 21.24 -5.36
CA ASN A 263 -0.73 21.78 -4.06
C ASN A 263 -1.81 20.92 -3.39
N CYS A 264 -1.93 19.66 -3.79
CA CYS A 264 -2.81 18.70 -3.13
C CYS A 264 -2.40 18.44 -1.67
N ARG A 265 -3.24 17.70 -0.94
CA ARG A 265 -3.05 17.49 0.51
C ARG A 265 -2.03 16.39 0.77
N ARG A 266 -2.15 15.29 0.03
CA ARG A 266 -1.37 14.06 0.19
C ARG A 266 0.11 14.27 -0.13
N HIS A 267 0.95 13.45 0.47
CA HIS A 267 2.37 13.33 0.13
C HIS A 267 2.63 11.99 -0.58
N ILE A 268 3.38 12.04 -1.68
CA ILE A 268 3.77 10.89 -2.49
C ILE A 268 5.26 10.62 -2.28
N GLY A 269 5.61 9.41 -1.84
CA GLY A 269 6.96 8.89 -1.78
C GLY A 269 7.24 7.90 -2.90
N ARG A 270 8.50 7.81 -3.34
CA ARG A 270 8.96 6.85 -4.36
C ARG A 270 9.31 5.50 -3.73
N ALA A 271 8.90 4.41 -4.37
CA ALA A 271 9.27 3.05 -4.05
C ALA A 271 9.60 2.22 -5.29
N LEU A 272 10.80 1.65 -5.30
CA LEU A 272 11.28 0.77 -6.37
C LEU A 272 11.23 -0.69 -5.94
N ASN A 273 11.01 -1.58 -6.91
CA ASN A 273 10.84 -3.00 -6.65
C ASN A 273 12.17 -3.68 -6.33
N VAL A 274 12.15 -4.63 -5.41
CA VAL A 274 13.32 -5.44 -5.08
C VAL A 274 13.32 -6.71 -5.93
N LEU A 275 14.44 -6.96 -6.62
CA LEU A 275 14.68 -8.15 -7.46
C LEU A 275 13.55 -8.43 -8.47
N ASN A 276 12.95 -7.39 -9.05
CA ASN A 276 11.83 -7.47 -9.98
C ASN A 276 12.26 -7.11 -11.42
N ARG A 277 11.40 -7.38 -12.40
CA ARG A 277 11.61 -7.03 -13.80
C ARG A 277 11.35 -5.53 -14.06
N ILE A 278 10.47 -4.94 -13.27
CA ILE A 278 9.91 -3.61 -13.48
C ILE A 278 10.44 -2.67 -12.40
N ALA A 279 11.02 -1.53 -12.80
CA ALA A 279 11.47 -0.46 -11.92
C ALA A 279 12.23 -0.96 -10.69
N SER A 280 13.29 -1.74 -10.94
CA SER A 280 14.06 -2.36 -9.89
C SER A 280 15.07 -1.41 -9.25
N ILE A 281 15.15 -1.45 -7.92
CA ILE A 281 16.20 -0.76 -7.18
C ILE A 281 17.57 -1.35 -7.53
N ASN A 282 18.56 -0.50 -7.71
CA ASN A 282 19.93 -0.88 -8.00
C ASN A 282 20.92 0.01 -7.23
N GLN A 283 22.21 -0.21 -7.47
CA GLN A 283 23.26 0.52 -6.78
C GLN A 283 23.29 2.02 -7.11
N GLU A 284 23.07 2.39 -8.38
CA GLU A 284 23.02 3.78 -8.83
C GLU A 284 21.90 4.54 -8.11
N GLU A 285 20.73 3.92 -8.01
CA GLU A 285 19.57 4.51 -7.33
C GLU A 285 19.79 4.67 -5.83
N MET A 286 20.46 3.72 -5.16
CA MET A 286 20.84 3.87 -3.76
C MET A 286 21.89 4.98 -3.58
N ASP A 287 22.85 5.12 -4.49
CA ASP A 287 23.82 6.22 -4.45
C ASP A 287 23.16 7.58 -4.67
N LYS A 288 22.17 7.65 -5.55
CA LYS A 288 21.35 8.84 -5.78
C LYS A 288 20.69 9.29 -4.49
N ALA A 289 20.15 8.36 -3.70
CA ALA A 289 19.56 8.65 -2.38
C ALA A 289 20.63 9.17 -1.38
N PHE A 290 21.76 8.49 -1.26
CA PHE A 290 22.82 8.93 -0.34
C PHE A 290 23.42 10.28 -0.74
N LEU A 291 23.62 10.53 -2.03
CA LEU A 291 24.07 11.82 -2.55
C LEU A 291 23.09 12.94 -2.21
N ARG A 292 21.79 12.70 -2.40
CA ARG A 292 20.74 13.65 -2.04
C ARG A 292 20.76 13.97 -0.54
N ALA A 293 20.81 12.94 0.31
CA ALA A 293 20.88 13.15 1.76
C ALA A 293 22.14 13.91 2.17
N ARG A 294 23.29 13.64 1.54
CA ARG A 294 24.54 14.39 1.80
C ARG A 294 24.40 15.88 1.53
N GLN A 295 23.59 16.27 0.55
CA GLN A 295 23.29 17.66 0.21
C GLN A 295 22.32 18.33 1.21
N GLY A 296 21.86 17.60 2.24
CA GLY A 296 20.93 18.10 3.25
C GLY A 296 19.47 18.07 2.83
N ASN A 297 19.15 17.38 1.73
CA ASN A 297 17.80 17.25 1.22
C ASN A 297 17.07 16.08 1.89
N PRO A 298 15.80 16.24 2.30
CA PRO A 298 14.96 15.13 2.71
C PRO A 298 14.96 14.00 1.68
N THR A 299 15.21 12.78 2.15
CA THR A 299 15.39 11.60 1.31
C THR A 299 14.67 10.41 1.93
N LEU A 300 13.63 9.92 1.24
CA LEU A 300 12.90 8.70 1.59
C LEU A 300 13.01 7.71 0.45
N VAL A 301 13.61 6.57 0.71
CA VAL A 301 13.75 5.43 -0.20
C VAL A 301 12.71 4.39 0.16
N GLY A 302 11.67 4.28 -0.66
CA GLY A 302 10.74 3.17 -0.62
C GLY A 302 11.30 1.94 -1.32
N LEU A 303 11.06 0.77 -0.75
CA LEU A 303 11.37 -0.53 -1.32
C LEU A 303 10.06 -1.30 -1.43
N ALA A 304 9.85 -1.97 -2.55
CA ALA A 304 8.62 -2.68 -2.87
C ALA A 304 8.86 -4.19 -3.04
N SER A 305 8.09 -4.97 -2.28
CA SER A 305 8.21 -6.43 -2.20
C SER A 305 6.84 -7.09 -2.02
N HIS A 306 6.78 -8.42 -2.06
CA HIS A 306 5.53 -9.17 -1.86
C HIS A 306 5.74 -10.31 -0.87
N ASP A 307 4.76 -10.58 -0.02
CA ASP A 307 4.86 -11.59 1.04
C ASP A 307 4.83 -13.04 0.55
N PHE A 308 4.27 -13.29 -0.63
CA PHE A 308 4.33 -14.59 -1.27
C PHE A 308 5.70 -14.91 -1.93
N ARG A 309 6.65 -13.97 -1.94
CA ARG A 309 8.06 -14.21 -2.33
C ARG A 309 8.92 -14.38 -1.08
N ASP A 310 10.13 -14.95 -1.22
CA ASP A 310 11.05 -15.00 -0.09
C ASP A 310 11.68 -13.61 0.14
N LEU A 311 11.32 -12.95 1.24
CA LEU A 311 11.80 -11.62 1.59
C LEU A 311 13.27 -11.63 2.06
N ALA A 312 13.81 -12.77 2.50
CA ALA A 312 15.19 -12.83 3.00
C ALA A 312 16.24 -12.41 1.95
N PRO A 313 16.28 -12.99 0.73
CA PRO A 313 17.22 -12.56 -0.31
C PRO A 313 16.97 -11.12 -0.77
N GLU A 314 15.73 -10.65 -0.75
CA GLU A 314 15.40 -9.25 -1.10
C GLU A 314 16.00 -8.27 -0.10
N VAL A 315 15.85 -8.53 1.19
CA VAL A 315 16.44 -7.69 2.25
C VAL A 315 17.96 -7.74 2.21
N ASP A 316 18.56 -8.93 2.06
CA ASP A 316 20.02 -9.08 2.00
C ASP A 316 20.61 -8.35 0.77
N PHE A 317 19.95 -8.40 -0.40
CA PHE A 317 20.33 -7.62 -1.57
C PHE A 317 20.32 -6.11 -1.27
N VAL A 318 19.25 -5.58 -0.66
CA VAL A 318 19.20 -4.14 -0.36
C VAL A 318 20.25 -3.74 0.69
N ARG A 319 20.55 -4.59 1.66
CA ARG A 319 21.64 -4.34 2.62
C ARG A 319 22.98 -4.17 1.93
N GLU A 320 23.28 -4.96 0.89
CA GLU A 320 24.49 -4.80 0.10
C GLU A 320 24.53 -3.45 -0.61
N LEU A 321 23.41 -3.00 -1.18
CA LEU A 321 23.29 -1.67 -1.79
C LEU A 321 23.57 -0.55 -0.78
N ILE A 322 22.94 -0.64 0.40
CA ILE A 322 23.11 0.33 1.50
C ILE A 322 24.56 0.34 1.98
N ALA A 323 25.17 -0.82 2.22
CA ALA A 323 26.54 -0.94 2.70
C ALA A 323 27.53 -0.31 1.72
N THR A 324 27.35 -0.56 0.43
CA THR A 324 28.19 0.00 -0.64
C THR A 324 28.03 1.52 -0.76
N SER A 325 26.81 2.05 -0.66
CA SER A 325 26.60 3.50 -0.63
C SER A 325 27.16 4.13 0.65
N LYS A 326 26.99 3.50 1.81
CA LYS A 326 27.55 3.98 3.08
C LYS A 326 29.08 4.07 3.07
N GLN A 327 29.77 3.18 2.37
CA GLN A 327 31.22 3.28 2.16
C GLN A 327 31.61 4.51 1.32
N ARG A 328 30.80 4.87 0.31
CA ARG A 328 31.03 6.04 -0.55
C ARG A 328 30.61 7.37 0.07
N TYR A 329 29.64 7.34 0.97
CA TYR A 329 29.09 8.50 1.67
C TYR A 329 29.15 8.29 3.19
N PRO A 330 30.35 8.21 3.79
CA PRO A 330 30.51 7.85 5.20
C PRO A 330 29.87 8.86 6.17
N ASP A 331 29.71 10.12 5.75
CA ASP A 331 29.10 11.20 6.53
C ASP A 331 27.55 11.21 6.49
N VAL A 332 26.93 10.31 5.71
CA VAL A 332 25.48 10.20 5.58
C VAL A 332 24.97 9.07 6.47
N GLU A 333 24.02 9.36 7.34
CA GLU A 333 23.31 8.36 8.14
C GLU A 333 22.22 7.68 7.32
N PHE A 334 21.80 6.49 7.72
CA PHE A 334 20.59 5.86 7.23
C PHE A 334 19.79 5.27 8.38
N LYS A 335 18.47 5.20 8.21
CA LYS A 335 17.51 4.75 9.23
C LYS A 335 16.45 3.86 8.60
N TYR A 336 16.19 2.71 9.20
CA TYR A 336 15.00 1.91 8.88
C TYR A 336 13.79 2.51 9.59
N ALA A 337 12.67 2.63 8.90
CA ALA A 337 11.48 3.27 9.45
C ALA A 337 10.19 2.51 9.12
N GLU A 338 9.29 2.53 10.11
CA GLU A 338 7.87 2.37 9.86
C GLU A 338 7.41 3.51 8.92
N ALA A 339 6.44 3.27 8.04
CA ALA A 339 6.14 4.16 6.92
C ALA A 339 5.61 5.53 7.37
N VAL A 340 4.70 5.60 8.34
CA VAL A 340 4.24 6.88 8.92
C VAL A 340 5.41 7.63 9.55
N GLU A 341 6.23 6.93 10.32
CA GLU A 341 7.45 7.52 10.89
C GLU A 341 8.43 7.99 9.81
N GLY A 342 8.55 7.25 8.71
CA GLY A 342 9.44 7.56 7.59
C GLY A 342 9.04 8.85 6.90
N PHE A 343 7.75 9.00 6.55
CA PHE A 343 7.22 10.25 6.01
C PHE A 343 7.41 11.40 6.99
N ARG A 344 7.15 11.19 8.29
CA ARG A 344 7.33 12.22 9.32
C ARG A 344 8.78 12.67 9.43
N ASN A 345 9.72 11.73 9.48
CA ASN A 345 11.15 12.00 9.58
C ASN A 345 11.67 12.78 8.36
N ALA A 346 11.15 12.49 7.17
CA ALA A 346 11.53 13.21 5.95
C ALA A 346 10.87 14.60 5.83
N LEU A 347 9.57 14.72 6.10
CA LEU A 347 8.81 15.97 5.92
C LEU A 347 9.00 16.96 7.08
N TRP A 348 9.20 16.45 8.30
CA TRP A 348 9.30 17.25 9.52
C TRP A 348 10.48 16.76 10.40
N PRO A 349 11.74 16.83 9.91
CA PRO A 349 12.92 16.31 10.62
C PRO A 349 13.21 17.03 11.96
N GLU A 350 12.73 18.27 12.09
CA GLU A 350 12.85 19.10 13.29
C GLU A 350 11.71 18.83 14.31
N GLY A 351 10.74 17.98 13.94
CA GLY A 351 9.55 17.66 14.72
C GLY A 351 8.27 18.27 14.14
N PHE A 352 7.12 17.79 14.62
CA PHE A 352 5.80 18.29 14.26
C PHE A 352 4.91 18.46 15.51
N SER A 353 3.81 19.19 15.37
CA SER A 353 2.84 19.37 16.45
C SER A 353 2.04 18.09 16.63
N ASP A 354 2.42 17.30 17.64
CA ASP A 354 1.88 15.98 17.97
C ASP A 354 0.52 16.03 18.69
N SER A 355 -0.34 16.96 18.28
CA SER A 355 -1.71 16.95 18.77
C SER A 355 -2.47 15.83 18.06
N SER A 356 -2.54 14.66 18.69
CA SER A 356 -3.41 13.55 18.29
C SER A 356 -4.75 14.08 17.78
N LEU A 357 -5.16 13.68 16.58
CA LEU A 357 -6.46 14.03 16.05
C LEU A 357 -7.53 13.49 17.02
N GLU A 358 -8.40 14.37 17.49
CA GLU A 358 -9.49 13.99 18.37
C GLU A 358 -10.80 14.46 17.76
N LEU A 359 -11.69 13.50 17.52
CA LEU A 359 -13.04 13.74 17.05
C LEU A 359 -14.04 13.42 18.15
N GLU A 360 -15.22 14.02 18.05
CA GLU A 360 -16.37 13.69 18.87
C GLU A 360 -17.55 13.36 17.95
N LEU A 361 -18.17 12.20 18.17
CA LEU A 361 -19.36 11.75 17.45
C LEU A 361 -20.58 11.84 18.38
N ARG A 362 -21.60 12.58 17.97
CA ARG A 362 -22.85 12.77 18.72
C ARG A 362 -24.04 12.33 17.90
N PHE A 363 -24.97 11.63 18.54
CA PHE A 363 -26.28 11.33 17.97
C PHE A 363 -27.29 12.40 18.39
N LYS A 364 -28.16 12.80 17.46
CA LYS A 364 -29.31 13.69 17.70
C LYS A 364 -30.58 12.90 17.37
N PRO A 365 -31.45 12.64 18.36
CA PRO A 365 -32.71 11.93 18.12
C PRO A 365 -33.65 12.78 17.25
N ALA A 366 -34.66 12.13 16.68
CA ALA A 366 -35.71 12.80 15.93
C ALA A 366 -36.42 13.86 16.80
N THR A 367 -36.81 14.97 16.18
CA THR A 367 -37.62 16.03 16.81
C THR A 367 -38.90 16.25 16.00
N ALA A 368 -39.78 17.14 16.45
CA ALA A 368 -40.96 17.48 15.66
C ALA A 368 -40.59 18.27 14.39
N GLU A 369 -39.43 18.91 14.38
CA GLU A 369 -38.95 19.80 13.34
C GLU A 369 -37.87 19.19 12.43
N ASP A 370 -37.26 18.07 12.81
CA ASP A 370 -36.12 17.48 12.10
C ASP A 370 -35.97 15.96 12.29
N VAL A 371 -35.29 15.30 11.34
CA VAL A 371 -35.00 13.87 11.32
C VAL A 371 -33.83 13.51 12.24
N PRO A 372 -33.69 12.25 12.69
CA PRO A 372 -32.53 11.85 13.48
C PRO A 372 -31.24 12.01 12.66
N SER A 373 -30.16 12.41 13.32
CA SER A 373 -28.89 12.70 12.66
C SER A 373 -27.69 12.38 13.55
N ILE A 374 -26.51 12.35 12.94
CA ILE A 374 -25.24 12.38 13.66
C ILE A 374 -24.48 13.66 13.34
N GLU A 375 -23.70 14.12 14.32
CA GLU A 375 -22.78 15.24 14.21
C GLU A 375 -21.38 14.77 14.60
N VAL A 376 -20.38 15.13 13.79
CA VAL A 376 -18.97 14.90 14.08
C VAL A 376 -18.28 16.25 14.25
N ASN A 377 -17.58 16.45 15.37
CA ASN A 377 -16.81 17.67 15.65
C ASN A 377 -15.33 17.35 15.82
N THR A 378 -14.46 18.21 15.28
CA THR A 378 -13.02 18.17 15.62
C THR A 378 -12.80 18.82 16.99
N LYS A 379 -12.30 18.06 17.98
CA LYS A 379 -11.92 18.56 19.30
C LYS A 379 -10.48 19.05 19.34
N LYS A 380 -9.59 18.36 18.63
CA LYS A 380 -8.15 18.64 18.58
C LYS A 380 -7.58 18.24 17.23
N GLY A 381 -6.59 19.00 16.74
CA GLY A 381 -5.98 18.76 15.44
C GLY A 381 -6.82 19.27 14.28
N LYS A 382 -6.58 18.74 13.07
CA LYS A 382 -7.31 19.10 11.84
C LYS A 382 -7.49 17.86 10.98
N VAL A 383 -8.72 17.58 10.56
CA VAL A 383 -9.01 16.51 9.58
C VAL A 383 -8.24 16.79 8.29
N PHE A 384 -7.62 15.73 7.76
CA PHE A 384 -6.75 15.78 6.58
C PHE A 384 -7.51 16.32 5.35
N GLY A 385 -8.59 15.64 4.96
CA GLY A 385 -9.39 15.99 3.80
C GLY A 385 -10.62 16.83 4.11
N PRO A 386 -11.60 16.86 3.19
CA PRO A 386 -12.79 17.69 3.34
C PRO A 386 -13.77 17.18 4.40
N GLN A 387 -13.71 15.88 4.72
CA GLN A 387 -14.58 15.22 5.68
C GLN A 387 -13.91 13.96 6.26
N PRO A 388 -14.31 13.52 7.47
CA PRO A 388 -14.06 12.17 7.94
C PRO A 388 -14.70 11.13 7.00
N PHE A 389 -14.20 9.91 7.02
CA PHE A 389 -14.83 8.76 6.38
C PHE A 389 -15.99 8.26 7.24
N LEU A 390 -17.20 8.24 6.67
CA LEU A 390 -18.38 7.64 7.28
C LEU A 390 -18.54 6.19 6.83
N ALA A 391 -18.64 5.28 7.79
CA ALA A 391 -18.94 3.87 7.56
C ALA A 391 -20.26 3.52 8.24
N ILE A 392 -21.16 2.88 7.50
CA ILE A 392 -22.47 2.47 8.01
C ILE A 392 -22.64 0.96 7.81
N GLU A 393 -22.90 0.24 8.90
CA GLU A 393 -23.38 -1.15 8.84
C GLU A 393 -24.89 -1.13 9.04
N THR A 394 -25.63 -1.69 8.08
CA THR A 394 -27.08 -1.86 8.20
C THR A 394 -27.42 -3.11 9.02
N LYS A 395 -28.64 -3.18 9.55
CA LYS A 395 -29.20 -4.38 10.20
C LYS A 395 -29.24 -5.60 9.26
N SER A 396 -29.28 -5.36 7.95
CA SER A 396 -29.15 -6.38 6.91
C SER A 396 -27.70 -6.73 6.54
N ARG A 397 -26.70 -6.31 7.34
CA ARG A 397 -25.27 -6.57 7.14
C ARG A 397 -24.70 -6.02 5.82
N ARG A 398 -25.27 -4.94 5.28
CA ARG A 398 -24.64 -4.16 4.22
C ARG A 398 -23.68 -3.15 4.83
N PHE A 399 -22.55 -2.91 4.18
CA PHE A 399 -21.54 -1.94 4.59
C PHE A 399 -21.48 -0.85 3.53
N ILE A 400 -21.78 0.38 3.95
CA ILE A 400 -22.02 1.50 3.04
C ILE A 400 -21.17 2.68 3.51
N HIS A 401 -20.45 3.28 2.56
CA HIS A 401 -19.87 4.61 2.74
C HIS A 401 -20.88 5.64 2.23
N ASP A 402 -20.99 6.76 2.95
CA ASP A 402 -21.79 7.90 2.53
C ASP A 402 -21.08 9.21 2.89
N ASN A 403 -21.55 10.33 2.36
CA ASN A 403 -20.94 11.64 2.57
C ASN A 403 -21.61 12.38 3.72
N PHE A 404 -20.81 13.07 4.52
CA PHE A 404 -21.28 14.13 5.37
C PHE A 404 -21.54 15.41 4.56
N ASP A 405 -22.40 16.27 5.10
CA ASP A 405 -22.36 17.70 4.80
C ASP A 405 -21.55 18.43 5.88
N PHE A 406 -20.93 19.56 5.55
CA PHE A 406 -20.05 20.32 6.45
C PHE A 406 -20.66 21.66 6.83
N ASP A 407 -20.44 22.06 8.08
CA ASP A 407 -20.80 23.40 8.52
C ASP A 407 -19.81 24.46 7.96
N PRO A 408 -20.15 25.75 8.03
CA PRO A 408 -19.26 26.82 7.55
C PRO A 408 -17.90 26.89 8.26
N SER A 409 -17.73 26.24 9.42
CA SER A 409 -16.45 26.20 10.14
C SER A 409 -15.46 25.20 9.53
N LEU A 410 -15.95 24.26 8.71
CA LEU A 410 -15.19 23.13 8.15
C LEU A 410 -14.51 22.24 9.21
N ASN A 411 -15.00 22.30 10.45
CA ASN A 411 -14.55 21.45 11.56
C ASN A 411 -15.69 20.64 12.16
N ARG A 412 -16.90 20.75 11.59
CA ARG A 412 -18.10 20.02 11.98
C ARG A 412 -18.81 19.47 10.76
N TRP A 413 -19.31 18.25 10.90
CA TRP A 413 -19.97 17.48 9.85
C TRP A 413 -21.28 16.89 10.34
N HIS A 414 -22.26 16.78 9.44
CA HIS A 414 -23.61 16.33 9.73
C HIS A 414 -24.04 15.25 8.74
N TYR A 415 -24.74 14.24 9.24
CA TYR A 415 -25.40 13.23 8.41
C TYR A 415 -26.81 12.98 8.95
N ALA A 416 -27.82 13.16 8.09
CA ALA A 416 -29.22 13.01 8.43
C ALA A 416 -29.75 11.66 7.92
N PHE A 417 -30.41 10.92 8.80
CA PHE A 417 -31.06 9.66 8.45
C PHE A 417 -32.46 9.93 7.89
N HIS A 418 -32.51 10.30 6.61
CA HIS A 418 -33.73 10.66 5.89
C HIS A 418 -34.29 9.47 5.09
N SER A 419 -35.58 9.51 4.74
CA SER A 419 -36.23 8.46 3.94
C SER A 419 -35.66 8.31 2.52
N ASP A 420 -35.11 9.40 1.97
CA ASP A 420 -34.50 9.43 0.64
C ASP A 420 -33.05 8.93 0.63
N THR A 421 -32.43 8.79 1.80
CA THR A 421 -31.05 8.30 1.96
C THR A 421 -31.05 6.94 2.66
N LEU A 422 -30.89 6.93 3.98
CA LEU A 422 -30.90 5.74 4.82
C LEU A 422 -31.68 6.03 6.11
N PRO A 423 -32.88 5.45 6.28
CA PRO A 423 -33.63 5.55 7.52
C PRO A 423 -32.85 4.99 8.71
N LEU A 424 -32.95 5.64 9.87
CA LEU A 424 -32.27 5.18 11.10
C LEU A 424 -32.69 3.75 11.49
N SER A 425 -33.92 3.36 11.17
CA SER A 425 -34.45 2.01 11.41
C SER A 425 -33.62 0.91 10.77
N ASP A 426 -32.86 1.21 9.72
CA ASP A 426 -32.02 0.25 9.00
C ASP A 426 -30.58 0.20 9.51
N VAL A 427 -30.17 1.15 10.36
CA VAL A 427 -28.79 1.29 10.83
C VAL A 427 -28.54 0.37 12.03
N ALA A 428 -27.42 -0.37 11.99
CA ALA A 428 -26.95 -1.20 13.11
C ALA A 428 -25.71 -0.58 13.79
N ASN A 429 -24.72 -0.17 13.01
CA ASN A 429 -23.51 0.47 13.52
C ASN A 429 -23.09 1.63 12.63
N ILE A 430 -22.54 2.67 13.25
CA ILE A 430 -21.84 3.76 12.58
C ILE A 430 -20.38 3.73 13.00
N GLY A 431 -19.49 3.86 12.04
CA GLY A 431 -18.08 4.12 12.22
C GLY A 431 -17.71 5.47 11.59
N VAL A 432 -16.85 6.23 12.27
CA VAL A 432 -16.28 7.47 11.72
C VAL A 432 -14.77 7.38 11.88
N ALA A 433 -14.04 7.63 10.80
CA ALA A 433 -12.58 7.64 10.85
C ALA A 433 -11.98 8.82 10.10
N ALA A 434 -10.86 9.33 10.58
CA ALA A 434 -10.12 10.38 9.89
C ALA A 434 -8.63 10.29 10.20
N ASN A 435 -7.82 10.84 9.29
CA ASN A 435 -6.42 11.16 9.52
C ASN A 435 -6.25 12.67 9.67
N ASP A 436 -5.15 13.10 10.27
CA ASP A 436 -4.58 14.44 10.07
C ASP A 436 -3.46 14.40 9.01
N LYS A 437 -2.86 15.56 8.71
CA LYS A 437 -1.75 15.66 7.74
C LYS A 437 -0.47 14.95 8.18
N TYR A 438 -0.35 14.57 9.45
CA TYR A 438 0.79 13.86 10.01
C TYR A 438 0.54 12.35 10.06
N GLY A 439 -0.63 11.87 9.62
CA GLY A 439 -1.01 10.45 9.72
C GLY A 439 -1.40 10.01 11.12
N ASN A 440 -1.76 10.93 12.03
CA ASN A 440 -2.46 10.54 13.24
C ASN A 440 -3.91 10.20 12.87
N ASN A 441 -4.40 9.04 13.32
CA ASN A 441 -5.76 8.60 13.05
C ASN A 441 -6.67 8.73 14.29
N CYS A 442 -7.96 8.90 14.03
CA CYS A 442 -9.02 8.83 15.02
C CYS A 442 -10.12 7.94 14.45
N VAL A 443 -10.56 6.94 15.22
CA VAL A 443 -11.65 6.03 14.84
C VAL A 443 -12.68 5.98 15.96
N LEU A 444 -13.91 6.36 15.64
CA LEU A 444 -15.06 6.34 16.55
C LEU A 444 -16.09 5.31 16.05
N LYS A 445 -16.79 4.69 16.99
CA LYS A 445 -17.88 3.75 16.69
C LYS A 445 -19.08 4.03 17.58
N MET A 446 -20.26 3.95 16.99
CA MET A 446 -21.54 4.02 17.67
C MET A 446 -22.41 2.83 17.24
N LYS A 447 -23.12 2.23 18.19
CA LYS A 447 -24.08 1.14 17.92
C LYS A 447 -25.51 1.65 18.11
N PHE A 448 -26.41 1.18 17.26
CA PHE A 448 -27.84 1.45 17.37
C PHE A 448 -28.56 0.15 17.71
N GLU A 449 -29.25 0.13 18.85
CA GLU A 449 -30.06 -1.01 19.27
C GLU A 449 -31.46 -0.91 18.67
N SER A 450 -32.15 -2.05 18.56
CA SER A 450 -33.48 -2.18 17.95
C SER A 450 -34.59 -1.36 18.63
N ASN A 451 -34.30 -0.71 19.77
CA ASN A 451 -35.26 0.02 20.60
C ASN A 451 -35.05 1.55 20.60
N ASN A 452 -34.17 2.09 19.75
CA ASN A 452 -33.93 3.54 19.63
C ASN A 452 -34.76 4.19 18.53
#